data_AF-A0AAD4EZT8-F1
#
_entry.id   AF-A0AAD4EZT8-F1
#
_cell.length_a   1.000
_cell.length_b   1.000
_cell.length_c   1.000
_cell.angle_alpha   90.00
_cell.angle_beta   90.00
_cell.angle_gamma   90.00
#
_symmetry.space_group_name_H-M   'P 1'
#
loop_
_entity.id
_entity.type
_entity.pdbx_description
1 polymer ?
#
loop_
_entity_poly.entity_id
_entity_poly.type
_entity_poly.pdbx_seq_one_letter_code
_entity_poly.pdbx_strand_id
1 'polypeptide(L)'
;MSGSHQNPHTDEAVVPVPQVGDPAPTLGKDVHFPSDKPVMVVFLRHCGCPFAEKTFKLLTDLSNHHPELHCVAVSQSTQEETDKWIVQVGGEWEVQMVIDPQRELYHAWGLGVSSTWYAVNPVALWHAWKLGTDEGIWYVYPLLLDAP
;
A
#
# COMPACT_ATOMS: atom_id res chain seq x y z
N MET A 1 -0.16 -33.18 -28.44
CA MET A 1 -1.28 -33.15 -27.46
C MET A 1 -0.71 -33.77 -26.18
N SER A 2 -0.51 -33.13 -25.05
CA SER A 2 -1.00 -31.86 -24.50
C SER A 2 0.15 -31.30 -23.64
N GLY A 3 0.57 -30.06 -23.87
CA GLY A 3 1.55 -29.39 -23.02
C GLY A 3 0.82 -28.75 -21.84
N SER A 4 1.08 -29.25 -20.63
CA SER A 4 0.64 -28.59 -19.40
C SER A 4 1.35 -27.24 -19.29
N HIS A 5 0.63 -26.14 -19.52
CA HIS A 5 1.04 -24.82 -19.09
C HIS A 5 1.12 -24.81 -17.57
N GLN A 6 2.33 -24.98 -17.04
CA GLN A 6 2.63 -24.63 -15.65
C GLN A 6 2.85 -23.12 -15.61
N ASN A 7 2.00 -22.44 -14.85
CA ASN A 7 2.11 -21.00 -14.60
C ASN A 7 3.22 -20.79 -13.54
N PRO A 8 4.34 -20.11 -13.83
CA PRO A 8 5.42 -19.94 -12.89
C PRO A 8 5.15 -18.70 -12.04
N HIS A 9 4.19 -18.78 -11.13
CA HIS A 9 4.23 -17.91 -9.96
C HIS A 9 4.89 -18.74 -8.87
N THR A 10 6.19 -18.52 -8.69
CA THR A 10 6.90 -18.96 -7.49
C THR A 10 6.12 -18.43 -6.29
N ASP A 11 5.55 -19.35 -5.52
CA ASP A 11 4.97 -19.09 -4.20
C ASP A 11 6.11 -18.59 -3.31
N GLU A 12 6.35 -17.27 -3.29
CA GLU A 12 7.25 -16.69 -2.31
C GLU A 12 6.65 -16.94 -0.95
N ALA A 13 7.31 -17.80 -0.17
CA ALA A 13 6.86 -18.14 1.16
C ALA A 13 6.86 -16.89 2.04
N VAL A 14 5.68 -16.44 2.44
CA VAL A 14 5.50 -15.34 3.40
C VAL A 14 6.31 -15.69 4.66
N VAL A 15 7.21 -14.80 5.07
CA VAL A 15 8.00 -15.01 6.29
C VAL A 15 7.12 -14.75 7.53
N PRO A 16 7.51 -15.18 8.74
CA PRO A 16 6.76 -14.84 9.94
C PRO A 16 6.65 -13.32 10.15
N VAL A 17 5.51 -12.85 10.64
CA VAL A 17 5.34 -11.44 11.03
C VAL A 17 6.40 -11.09 12.10
N PRO A 18 7.20 -10.03 11.92
CA PRO A 18 8.19 -9.60 12.90
C PRO A 18 7.55 -9.32 14.27
N GLN A 19 8.24 -9.71 15.34
CA GLN A 19 7.79 -9.45 16.72
C GLN A 19 8.49 -8.21 17.29
N VAL A 20 7.90 -7.64 18.36
CA VAL A 20 8.53 -6.54 19.08
C VAL A 20 9.86 -7.02 19.66
N GLY A 21 10.94 -6.33 19.31
CA GLY A 21 12.31 -6.66 19.70
C GLY A 21 13.12 -7.34 18.58
N ASP A 22 12.47 -7.81 17.52
CA ASP A 22 13.16 -8.31 16.34
C ASP A 22 13.79 -7.16 15.53
N PRO A 23 14.90 -7.39 14.82
CA PRO A 23 15.36 -6.47 13.80
C PRO A 23 14.29 -6.27 12.72
N ALA A 24 14.04 -5.01 12.35
CA ALA A 24 13.11 -4.70 11.27
C ALA A 24 13.59 -5.32 9.94
N PRO A 25 12.70 -5.96 9.14
CA PRO A 25 13.04 -6.40 7.80
C PRO A 25 13.46 -5.24 6.91
N THR A 26 14.25 -5.51 5.88
CA THR A 26 14.67 -4.50 4.90
C THR A 26 13.49 -3.99 4.07
N LEU A 27 13.58 -2.75 3.58
CA LEU A 27 12.70 -2.19 2.55
C LEU A 27 13.40 -2.09 1.19
N GLY A 28 14.36 -2.98 0.94
CA GLY A 28 15.21 -2.96 -0.24
C GLY A 28 16.54 -2.26 0.02
N LYS A 29 17.42 -2.32 -0.99
CA LYS A 29 18.81 -1.82 -0.87
C LYS A 29 18.90 -0.30 -0.82
N ASP A 30 17.90 0.39 -1.34
CA ASP A 30 17.89 1.84 -1.47
C ASP A 30 17.25 2.54 -0.27
N VAL A 31 16.68 1.79 0.67
CA VAL A 31 16.03 2.33 1.87
C VAL A 31 16.89 2.05 3.09
N HIS A 32 17.50 3.11 3.61
CA HIS A 32 18.24 3.08 4.85
C HIS A 32 17.37 3.62 5.98
N PHE A 33 17.16 2.82 7.02
CA PHE A 33 16.49 3.30 8.21
C PHE A 33 17.41 4.28 8.95
N PRO A 34 16.97 5.53 9.18
CA PRO A 34 17.72 6.48 10.00
C PRO A 34 17.92 5.90 11.40
N SER A 35 19.11 6.10 11.98
CA SER A 35 19.42 5.67 13.35
C SER A 35 18.97 6.67 14.41
N ASP A 36 18.65 7.89 14.00
CA ASP A 36 18.28 9.03 14.85
C ASP A 36 16.78 9.27 14.95
N LYS A 37 15.97 8.60 14.12
CA LYS A 37 14.51 8.78 14.06
C LYS A 37 13.76 7.45 14.07
N PRO A 38 12.66 7.33 14.84
CA PRO A 38 11.72 6.22 14.66
C PRO A 38 11.14 6.21 13.24
N VAL A 39 10.93 5.02 12.69
CA VAL A 39 10.43 4.84 11.33
C VAL A 39 9.04 4.21 11.37
N MET A 40 8.07 4.84 10.69
CA MET A 40 6.75 4.29 10.47
C MET A 40 6.63 3.78 9.04
N VAL A 41 6.49 2.46 8.87
CA VAL A 41 6.34 1.80 7.57
C VAL A 41 4.88 1.42 7.37
N VAL A 42 4.28 1.86 6.27
CA VAL A 42 2.87 1.60 5.95
C VAL A 42 2.75 0.97 4.57
N PHE A 43 2.20 -0.25 4.51
CA PHE A 43 1.92 -0.95 3.25
C PHE A 43 0.53 -0.56 2.72
N LEU A 44 0.50 0.02 1.52
CA LEU A 44 -0.71 0.39 0.81
C LEU A 44 -1.21 -0.78 -0.06
N ARG A 45 -2.53 -0.95 -0.19
CA ARG A 45 -3.11 -2.08 -0.95
C ARG A 45 -2.94 -1.93 -2.46
N HIS A 46 -3.52 -0.90 -3.05
CA HIS A 46 -3.37 -0.55 -4.45
C HIS A 46 -3.69 0.94 -4.61
N CYS A 47 -3.05 1.59 -5.56
CA CYS A 47 -3.41 2.96 -5.93
C CYS A 47 -4.88 3.04 -6.37
N GLY A 48 -5.51 4.19 -6.14
CA GLY A 48 -6.93 4.40 -6.46
C GLY A 48 -7.92 3.64 -5.55
N CYS A 49 -7.47 3.04 -4.44
CA CYS A 49 -8.36 2.54 -3.39
C CYS A 49 -8.75 3.69 -2.45
N PRO A 50 -10.02 3.86 -2.03
CA PRO A 50 -10.38 4.92 -1.08
C PRO A 50 -9.74 4.68 0.29
N PHE A 51 -9.50 3.42 0.65
CA PHE A 51 -8.79 3.06 1.87
C PHE A 51 -7.29 3.41 1.80
N ALA A 52 -6.65 3.19 0.64
CA ALA A 52 -5.24 3.53 0.47
C ALA A 52 -5.05 5.06 0.47
N GLU A 53 -5.95 5.80 -0.17
CA GLU A 53 -5.93 7.27 -0.15
C GLU A 53 -6.12 7.83 1.25
N LYS A 54 -7.10 7.33 2.00
CA LYS A 54 -7.27 7.76 3.40
C LYS A 54 -6.03 7.47 4.23
N THR A 55 -5.50 6.25 4.15
CA THR A 55 -4.29 5.86 4.88
C THR A 55 -3.10 6.74 4.50
N PHE A 56 -2.93 7.04 3.21
CA PHE A 56 -1.86 7.91 2.75
C PHE A 56 -2.03 9.33 3.26
N LYS A 57 -3.24 9.93 3.15
CA LYS A 57 -3.52 11.27 3.69
C LYS A 57 -3.27 11.36 5.21
N LEU A 58 -3.62 10.32 5.97
CA LEU A 58 -3.31 10.27 7.40
C LEU A 58 -1.80 10.19 7.66
N LEU A 59 -1.07 9.42 6.85
CA LEU A 59 0.38 9.33 6.96
C LEU A 59 1.07 10.65 6.58
N THR A 60 0.58 11.36 5.55
CA THR A 60 1.10 12.68 5.17
C THR A 60 0.82 13.72 6.25
N ASP A 61 -0.37 13.70 6.85
CA ASP A 61 -0.71 14.59 7.96
C ASP A 61 0.19 14.31 9.18
N LEU A 62 0.41 13.03 9.49
CA LEU A 62 1.33 12.60 10.53
C LEU A 62 2.76 13.08 10.25
N SER A 63 3.28 12.89 9.03
CA SER A 63 4.65 13.31 8.69
C SER A 63 4.86 14.81 8.86
N ASN A 64 3.83 15.61 8.54
CA ASN A 64 3.91 17.07 8.63
C ASN A 64 3.85 17.57 10.07
N HIS A 65 3.09 16.89 10.94
CA HIS A 65 2.97 17.25 12.35
C HIS A 65 4.07 16.65 13.25
N HIS A 66 4.73 15.57 12.79
CA HIS A 66 5.73 14.82 13.55
C HIS A 66 7.03 14.65 12.76
N PRO A 67 7.82 15.72 12.57
CA PRO A 67 9.08 15.67 11.81
C PRO A 67 10.18 14.80 12.47
N GLU A 68 9.97 14.38 13.73
CA GLU A 68 10.78 13.39 14.42
C GLU A 68 10.57 11.96 13.90
N LEU A 69 9.48 11.70 13.18
CA LEU A 69 9.21 10.41 12.54
C LEU A 69 9.73 10.41 11.10
N HIS A 70 10.26 9.28 10.67
CA HIS A 70 10.48 8.99 9.25
C HIS A 70 9.32 8.15 8.73
N CYS A 71 8.47 8.73 7.88
CA CYS A 71 7.29 8.06 7.36
C CYS A 71 7.60 7.43 5.99
N VAL A 72 7.31 6.14 5.84
CA VAL A 72 7.52 5.38 4.60
C VAL A 72 6.21 4.73 4.18
N ALA A 73 5.79 4.98 2.94
CA ALA A 73 4.67 4.30 2.31
C ALA A 73 5.17 3.33 1.23
N VAL A 74 4.74 2.07 1.33
CA VAL A 74 5.08 1.02 0.38
C VAL A 74 3.88 0.76 -0.53
N SER A 75 4.03 1.06 -1.82
CA SER A 75 2.99 0.87 -2.84
C SER A 75 3.15 -0.47 -3.53
N GLN A 76 2.06 -1.24 -3.66
CA GLN A 76 2.02 -2.47 -4.47
C GLN A 76 1.67 -2.20 -5.94
N SER A 77 1.44 -0.95 -6.32
CA SER A 77 1.26 -0.55 -7.71
C SER A 77 2.60 -0.31 -8.39
N THR A 78 2.60 -0.20 -9.72
CA THR A 78 3.82 0.17 -10.46
C THR A 78 4.28 1.59 -10.09
N GLN A 79 5.53 1.93 -10.41
CA GLN A 79 6.05 3.31 -10.22
C GLN A 79 5.16 4.31 -10.97
N GLU A 80 4.83 4.04 -12.23
CA GLU A 80 4.02 4.93 -13.07
C GLU A 80 2.61 5.16 -12.49
N GLU A 81 1.94 4.11 -12.03
CA GLU A 81 0.62 4.22 -11.39
C GLU A 81 0.71 4.99 -10.07
N THR A 82 1.76 4.75 -9.29
CA THR A 82 1.97 5.40 -8.00
C THR A 82 2.22 6.90 -8.18
N ASP A 83 3.08 7.28 -9.13
CA ASP A 83 3.38 8.69 -9.42
C ASP A 83 2.12 9.46 -9.86
N LYS A 84 1.34 8.86 -10.77
CA LYS A 84 0.06 9.45 -11.21
C LYS A 84 -0.92 9.60 -10.06
N TRP A 85 -1.06 8.56 -9.24
CA TRP A 85 -2.00 8.55 -8.13
C TRP A 85 -1.62 9.58 -7.05
N ILE A 86 -0.34 9.70 -6.70
CA ILE A 86 0.12 10.69 -5.71
C ILE A 86 -0.20 12.12 -6.16
N VAL A 87 0.04 12.43 -7.44
CA VAL A 87 -0.32 13.74 -8.00
C VAL A 87 -1.82 14.00 -7.92
N GLN A 88 -2.65 12.97 -8.12
CA GLN A 88 -4.11 13.07 -8.01
C GLN A 88 -4.58 13.25 -6.57
N VAL A 89 -3.97 12.57 -5.60
CA VAL A 89 -4.27 12.74 -4.18
C VAL A 89 -3.92 14.16 -3.75
N GLY A 90 -2.78 14.69 -4.22
CA GLY A 90 -2.31 16.04 -3.95
C GLY A 90 -1.91 16.27 -2.48
N GLY A 91 -1.48 17.50 -2.18
CA GLY A 91 -1.00 17.91 -0.86
C GLY A 91 0.52 18.05 -0.76
N GLU A 92 1.01 18.45 0.40
CA GLU A 92 2.44 18.44 0.76
C GLU A 92 2.68 17.26 1.69
N TRP A 93 3.80 16.54 1.50
CA TRP A 93 4.15 15.39 2.34
C TRP A 93 5.65 15.23 2.48
N GLU A 94 6.07 14.74 3.64
CA GLU A 94 7.43 14.30 3.95
C GLU A 94 7.46 12.76 4.10
N VAL A 95 6.73 12.08 3.21
CA VAL A 95 6.63 10.61 3.15
C VAL A 95 7.54 10.07 2.06
N GLN A 96 8.42 9.13 2.41
CA GLN A 96 9.21 8.37 1.45
C GLN A 96 8.33 7.31 0.77
N MET A 97 8.30 7.32 -0.56
CA MET A 97 7.62 6.29 -1.34
C MET A 97 8.57 5.14 -1.71
N VAL A 98 8.13 3.91 -1.49
CA VAL A 98 8.81 2.67 -1.89
C VAL A 98 7.86 1.85 -2.78
N ILE A 99 8.37 1.30 -3.88
CA ILE A 99 7.58 0.58 -4.88
C ILE A 99 7.86 -0.92 -4.78
N ASP A 100 6.81 -1.71 -4.53
CA ASP A 100 6.84 -3.15 -4.30
C ASP A 100 5.77 -3.90 -5.12
N PRO A 101 5.83 -3.86 -6.46
CA PRO A 101 4.78 -4.39 -7.32
C PRO A 101 4.74 -5.92 -7.30
N GLN A 102 5.85 -6.58 -6.95
CA GLN A 102 5.96 -8.02 -6.82
C GLN A 102 5.64 -8.52 -5.40
N ARG A 103 5.36 -7.61 -4.45
CA ARG A 103 5.05 -7.93 -3.05
C ARG A 103 6.18 -8.62 -2.30
N GLU A 104 7.42 -8.48 -2.77
CA GLU A 104 8.60 -9.07 -2.14
C GLU A 104 8.79 -8.46 -0.74
N LEU A 105 8.67 -7.13 -0.61
CA LEU A 105 8.76 -6.45 0.69
C LEU A 105 7.54 -6.79 1.56
N TYR A 106 6.34 -6.77 0.99
CA TYR A 106 5.12 -7.14 1.70
C TYR A 106 5.22 -8.54 2.32
N HIS A 107 5.68 -9.54 1.56
CA HIS A 107 5.91 -10.88 2.07
C HIS A 107 7.06 -10.97 3.06
N ALA A 108 8.16 -10.21 2.86
CA ALA A 108 9.30 -10.14 3.78
C ALA A 108 8.96 -9.49 5.14
N TRP A 109 7.88 -8.71 5.20
CA TRP A 109 7.32 -8.17 6.44
C TRP A 109 6.26 -9.10 7.07
N GLY A 110 6.15 -10.32 6.55
CA GLY A 110 5.19 -11.34 6.99
C GLY A 110 3.74 -10.99 6.69
N LEU A 111 3.52 -10.01 5.82
CA LEU A 111 2.19 -9.68 5.35
C LEU A 111 1.85 -10.61 4.19
N GLY A 112 0.77 -11.37 4.33
CA GLY A 112 0.30 -12.35 3.35
C GLY A 112 -1.11 -12.02 2.85
N VAL A 113 -1.56 -12.74 1.82
CA VAL A 113 -2.90 -12.56 1.23
C VAL A 113 -4.00 -12.72 2.28
N SER A 114 -4.53 -11.58 2.74
CA SER A 114 -5.82 -11.53 3.42
C SER A 114 -6.84 -12.18 2.48
N SER A 115 -7.59 -13.17 2.97
CA SER A 115 -8.61 -13.87 2.19
C SER A 115 -9.47 -12.89 1.37
N THR A 116 -9.78 -13.27 0.13
CA THR A 116 -10.52 -12.45 -0.85
C THR A 116 -11.88 -11.92 -0.35
N TRP A 117 -12.36 -12.38 0.81
CA TRP A 117 -13.57 -11.90 1.48
C TRP A 117 -13.54 -10.40 1.85
N TYR A 118 -12.37 -9.79 2.06
CA TYR A 118 -12.26 -8.36 2.39
C TYR A 118 -12.67 -7.44 1.21
N ALA A 119 -12.57 -7.92 -0.03
CA ALA A 119 -12.86 -7.12 -1.22
C ALA A 119 -14.35 -7.09 -1.60
N VAL A 120 -15.17 -8.03 -1.11
CA VAL A 120 -16.58 -8.24 -1.52
C VAL A 120 -17.57 -8.24 -0.35
N ASN A 121 -17.14 -7.79 0.84
CA ASN A 121 -18.04 -7.64 1.97
C ASN A 121 -18.94 -6.39 1.76
N PRO A 122 -20.29 -6.49 1.89
CA PRO A 122 -21.20 -5.34 1.86
C PRO A 122 -20.81 -4.21 2.82
N VAL A 123 -20.16 -4.55 3.93
CA VAL A 123 -19.62 -3.59 4.89
C VAL A 123 -18.46 -2.78 4.31
N ALA A 124 -17.58 -3.39 3.50
CA ALA A 124 -16.49 -2.69 2.83
C ALA A 124 -17.01 -1.69 1.77
N LEU A 125 -18.06 -2.07 1.03
CA LEU A 125 -18.75 -1.16 0.10
C LEU A 125 -19.40 0.01 0.84
N TRP A 126 -20.07 -0.24 1.97
CA TRP A 126 -20.63 0.82 2.80
C TRP A 126 -19.57 1.76 3.35
N HIS A 127 -18.42 1.23 3.80
CA HIS A 127 -17.30 2.07 4.25
C HIS A 127 -16.72 2.91 3.13
N ALA A 128 -16.55 2.37 1.92
CA ALA A 128 -16.11 3.15 0.77
C ALA A 128 -17.11 4.27 0.43
N TRP A 129 -18.41 3.97 0.45
CA TRP A 129 -19.46 4.98 0.25
C TRP A 129 -19.41 6.08 1.32
N LYS A 130 -19.24 5.70 2.59
CA LYS A 130 -19.12 6.63 3.71
C LYS A 130 -17.87 7.52 3.59
N LEU A 131 -16.74 6.98 3.14
CA LEU A 131 -15.53 7.77 2.86
C LEU A 131 -15.77 8.81 1.76
N GLY A 132 -16.55 8.44 0.73
CA GLY A 132 -16.97 9.38 -0.30
C GLY A 132 -17.84 10.51 0.26
N THR A 133 -18.91 10.16 0.98
CA THR A 133 -19.88 11.15 1.47
C THR A 133 -19.34 12.05 2.57
N ASP A 134 -18.56 11.49 3.49
CA ASP A 134 -18.16 12.18 4.73
C ASP A 134 -16.80 12.88 4.57
N GLU A 135 -15.90 12.32 3.74
CA GLU A 135 -14.50 12.76 3.63
C GLU A 135 -14.11 13.16 2.20
N GLY A 136 -15.04 13.05 1.23
CA GLY A 136 -14.79 13.42 -0.17
C GLY A 136 -13.87 12.45 -0.92
N ILE A 137 -13.63 11.25 -0.38
CA ILE A 137 -12.71 10.25 -0.95
C ILE A 137 -13.50 9.25 -1.79
N TRP A 138 -13.55 9.47 -3.10
CA TRP A 138 -14.42 8.71 -4.02
C TRP A 138 -13.71 7.69 -4.90
N TYR A 139 -12.37 7.69 -4.98
CA TYR A 139 -11.66 6.91 -5.99
C TYR A 139 -11.99 5.41 -5.91
N VAL A 140 -12.76 4.95 -6.89
CA VAL A 140 -12.91 3.58 -7.36
C VAL A 140 -12.51 3.67 -8.83
N TYR A 141 -11.61 2.82 -9.32
CA TYR A 141 -11.12 2.86 -10.71
C TYR A 141 -12.22 3.22 -11.74
N PRO A 142 -11.96 4.09 -12.72
CA PRO A 142 -12.82 4.24 -13.89
C PRO A 142 -12.60 3.03 -14.81
N LEU A 143 -13.20 1.88 -14.46
CA LEU A 143 -13.29 0.72 -15.34
C LEU A 143 -14.75 0.28 -15.59
N LEU A 144 -15.71 1.17 -15.31
CA LEU A 144 -17.12 0.89 -15.53
C LEU A 144 -17.97 2.08 -15.98
N LEU A 145 -17.34 3.16 -16.46
CA LEU A 145 -18.05 4.30 -17.07
C LEU A 145 -17.53 4.71 -18.46
N ASP A 146 -16.48 4.06 -18.98
CA ASP A 146 -16.02 4.24 -20.37
C ASP A 146 -16.17 2.95 -21.19
N ALA A 147 -17.36 2.35 -21.16
CA ALA A 147 -17.80 1.44 -22.23
C ALA A 147 -18.72 2.25 -23.16
N PRO A 148 -18.50 2.24 -24.49
CA PRO A 148 -19.29 3.01 -25.45
C PRO A 148 -20.78 2.61 -25.47
#